data_AF-A0A5E4G8U0-F1
#
_entry.id   AF-A0A5E4G8U0-F1
#
_cell.length_a   1.000
_cell.length_b   1.000
_cell.length_c   1.000
_cell.angle_alpha   90.00
_cell.angle_beta   90.00
_cell.angle_gamma   90.00
#
_symmetry.space_group_name_H-M   'P 1'
#
loop_
_entity.id
_entity.type
_entity.pdbx_description
1 polymer ?
#
loop_
_entity_poly.entity_id
_entity_poly.type
_entity_poly.pdbx_seq_one_letter_code
_entity_poly.pdbx_strand_id
1 'polypeptide(L)' 'KQRRFNPSWFSEFPTWLEYSIEKGAAFCLCCYLFKPDIGEQSGGESFIGVGFSNWKKKDRLQIHVGGPN' A
#
# COMPACT_ATOMS: atom_id res chain seq x y z
N LYS A 1 -0.76 -0.91 19.88
CA LYS A 1 0.41 -0.63 19.00
C LYS A 1 0.50 -1.79 17.99
N GLN A 2 -0.12 -1.66 16.81
CA GLN A 2 0.05 -2.65 15.74
C GLN A 2 1.48 -2.54 15.23
N ARG A 3 2.32 -3.54 15.53
CA ARG A 3 3.74 -3.58 15.12
C ARG A 3 3.96 -4.50 13.92
N ARG A 4 2.90 -5.12 13.41
CA ARG A 4 2.95 -6.14 12.37
C ARG A 4 1.79 -5.92 11.41
N PHE A 5 2.00 -6.39 10.18
CA PHE A 5 0.97 -6.45 9.15
C PHE A 5 -0.27 -7.21 9.65
N ASN A 6 -1.45 -6.71 9.29
CA ASN A 6 -2.73 -7.37 9.59
C ASN A 6 -3.21 -8.13 8.33
N PRO A 7 -3.26 -9.48 8.36
CA PRO A 7 -3.74 -10.29 7.23
C PRO A 7 -5.14 -9.92 6.76
N SER A 8 -6.00 -9.38 7.64
CA SER A 8 -7.35 -8.93 7.28
C SER A 8 -7.35 -7.87 6.18
N TRP A 9 -6.25 -7.14 6.02
CA TRP A 9 -6.10 -6.14 4.97
C TRP A 9 -6.09 -6.74 3.56
N PHE A 10 -5.73 -8.03 3.40
CA PHE A 10 -5.89 -8.69 2.11
C PHE A 10 -7.37 -8.83 1.71
N SER A 11 -8.27 -9.00 2.67
CA SER A 11 -9.71 -9.02 2.37
C SER A 11 -10.25 -7.63 2.05
N GLU A 12 -9.67 -6.59 2.63
CA GLU A 12 -10.07 -5.19 2.39
C GLU A 12 -9.47 -4.62 1.09
N PHE A 13 -8.27 -5.07 0.71
CA PHE A 13 -7.52 -4.60 -0.46
C PHE A 13 -7.06 -5.78 -1.35
N PRO A 14 -7.97 -6.65 -1.82
CA PRO A 14 -7.61 -7.91 -2.46
C PRO A 14 -6.93 -7.75 -3.82
N THR A 15 -7.11 -6.61 -4.47
CA THR A 15 -6.70 -6.41 -5.87
C THR A 15 -5.27 -5.90 -6.03
N TRP A 16 -4.74 -5.17 -5.05
CA TRP A 16 -3.47 -4.45 -5.21
C TRP A 16 -2.47 -4.65 -4.06
N LEU A 17 -2.93 -5.04 -2.87
CA LEU A 17 -2.09 -5.13 -1.68
C LEU A 17 -1.25 -6.40 -1.70
N GLU A 18 0.06 -6.25 -1.73
CA GLU A 18 1.02 -7.34 -1.57
C GLU A 18 1.78 -7.15 -0.25
N TYR A 19 2.19 -8.22 0.42
CA TYR A 19 3.00 -8.13 1.64
C TYR A 19 4.28 -8.95 1.49
N SER A 20 5.43 -8.29 1.64
CA SER A 20 6.72 -8.97 1.72
C SER A 20 7.04 -9.30 3.17
N ILE A 21 7.20 -10.59 3.47
CA ILE A 21 7.64 -11.05 4.79
C ILE A 21 9.09 -10.65 5.04
N GLU A 22 9.94 -10.74 4.01
CA GLU A 22 11.37 -10.40 4.09
C GLU A 22 11.58 -8.93 4.46
N LYS A 23 10.84 -8.03 3.80
CA LYS A 23 10.94 -6.58 4.08
C LYS A 23 10.05 -6.12 5.23
N GLY A 24 9.11 -6.97 5.66
CA GLY A 24 8.10 -6.59 6.65
C GLY A 24 7.33 -5.35 6.22
N ALA A 25 6.93 -5.28 4.95
CA ALA A 25 6.31 -4.11 4.35
C ALA A 25 5.27 -4.51 3.29
N ALA A 26 4.27 -3.66 3.10
CA ALA A 26 3.21 -3.84 2.11
C ALA A 26 3.51 -3.05 0.83
N PHE A 27 3.25 -3.65 -0.31
CA PHE A 27 3.52 -3.12 -1.64
C PHE A 27 2.23 -3.02 -2.44
N CYS A 28 2.24 -2.20 -3.49
CA CYS A 28 1.14 -2.10 -4.44
C CYS A 28 1.53 -2.79 -5.76
N LEU A 29 1.01 -3.99 -5.99
CA LEU A 29 1.26 -4.75 -7.21
C LEU A 29 0.72 -4.02 -8.45
N CYS A 30 -0.50 -3.48 -8.34
CA CYS A 30 -1.10 -2.67 -9.42
C CYS A 30 -0.23 -1.48 -9.79
N CYS A 31 0.39 -0.81 -8.82
CA CYS A 31 1.21 0.38 -9.04
C CYS A 31 2.58 0.05 -9.66
N TYR A 32 3.10 -1.16 -9.39
CA TYR A 32 4.30 -1.68 -10.05
C TYR A 32 4.02 -1.99 -11.52
N LEU A 33 2.87 -2.61 -11.82
CA LEU A 33 2.50 -3.04 -13.18
C LEU A 33 1.95 -1.90 -14.04
N PHE A 34 1.10 -1.07 -13.46
CA PHE A 34 0.46 0.09 -14.07
C PHE A 34 1.03 1.31 -13.35
N LYS A 35 2.25 1.74 -13.71
CA LYS A 35 2.76 3.04 -13.25
C LYS A 35 1.71 4.09 -13.58
N PRO A 36 1.03 4.70 -12.59
CA PRO A 36 0.09 5.74 -12.92
C PRO A 36 0.90 6.93 -13.44
N ASP A 37 0.59 7.39 -14.66
CA ASP A 37 1.11 8.65 -15.24
C ASP A 37 0.58 9.90 -14.49
N ILE A 38 0.09 9.70 -13.26
CA ILE A 38 -0.55 10.71 -12.43
C ILE A 38 0.55 11.35 -11.60
N GLY A 39 1.09 12.44 -12.14
CA GLY A 39 2.12 13.25 -11.52
C GLY A 39 1.90 13.46 -10.02
N GLU A 40 2.99 13.28 -9.27
CA GLU A 40 3.20 13.84 -7.93
C GLU A 40 2.08 13.65 -6.89
N GLN A 41 1.32 12.55 -6.93
CA GLN A 41 0.58 12.14 -5.74
C GLN A 41 1.52 11.42 -4.78
N SER A 42 2.07 12.21 -3.86
CA SER A 42 2.94 11.98 -2.68
C SER A 42 2.76 10.66 -1.87
N GLY A 43 1.88 9.73 -2.26
CA GLY A 43 1.70 8.42 -1.66
C GLY A 43 2.22 7.24 -2.48
N GLY A 44 2.40 7.37 -3.81
CA GLY A 44 2.68 6.24 -4.70
C GLY A 44 4.06 5.60 -4.56
N GLU A 45 5.11 6.41 -4.39
CA GLU A 45 6.49 5.87 -4.38
C GLU A 45 6.80 4.98 -3.17
N SER A 46 6.14 5.23 -2.03
CA SER A 46 6.33 4.45 -0.81
C SER A 46 5.84 3.01 -0.95
N PHE A 47 4.84 2.74 -1.79
CA PHE A 47 4.28 1.40 -1.99
C PHE A 47 4.99 0.58 -3.08
N ILE A 48 5.86 1.20 -3.88
CA ILE A 48 6.55 0.53 -5.00
C ILE A 48 8.02 0.26 -4.65
N GLY A 49 8.73 1.24 -4.07
CA GLY A 49 10.17 1.12 -3.83
C GLY A 49 10.54 0.57 -2.46
N VAL A 50 10.08 1.24 -1.40
CA VAL A 50 10.46 0.93 -0.01
C VAL A 50 9.49 -0.05 0.65
N GLY A 51 8.21 0.04 0.27
CA GLY A 51 7.11 -0.66 0.92
C GLY A 51 6.58 0.11 2.13
N PHE A 52 5.29 -0.06 2.38
CA PHE A 52 4.58 0.53 3.51
C PHE A 52 4.70 -0.37 4.75
N SER A 53 5.41 0.12 5.76
CA SER A 53 5.57 -0.54 7.06
C SER A 53 4.90 0.21 8.20
N ASN A 54 4.24 1.34 7.91
CA ASN A 54 3.61 2.17 8.93
C ASN A 54 2.19 1.68 9.29
N TRP A 55 2.11 0.52 9.94
CA TRP A 55 0.86 -0.18 10.27
C TRP A 55 -0.17 0.63 11.07
N LYS A 56 0.27 1.71 11.73
CA LYS A 56 -0.62 2.62 12.46
C LYS A 56 -1.45 3.53 11.55
N LYS A 57 -0.98 3.81 10.34
CA LYS A 57 -1.64 4.74 9.40
C LYS A 57 -2.35 3.99 8.29
N LYS A 58 -3.26 3.09 8.66
CA LYS A 58 -4.07 2.32 7.70
C LYS A 58 -4.81 3.24 6.72
N ASP A 59 -5.21 4.43 7.15
CA ASP A 59 -5.87 5.43 6.29
C ASP A 59 -5.06 5.76 5.03
N ARG A 60 -3.72 5.68 5.10
CA ARG A 60 -2.87 5.86 3.91
C ARG A 60 -3.07 4.77 2.86
N LEU A 61 -3.40 3.54 3.26
CA LEU A 61 -3.76 2.46 2.34
C LEU A 61 -5.11 2.72 1.68
N GLN A 62 -6.08 3.25 2.45
CA GLN A 62 -7.41 3.59 1.91
C GLN A 62 -7.34 4.72 0.88
N ILE A 63 -6.61 5.80 1.19
CA ILE A 63 -6.45 6.94 0.28
C ILE A 63 -5.62 6.57 -0.97
N HIS A 64 -4.72 5.59 -0.87
CA HIS A 64 -3.84 5.21 -1.97
C HIS A 64 -4.58 4.67 -3.20
N VAL A 65 -5.68 3.93 -3.01
CA VAL A 65 -6.48 3.38 -4.12
C VAL A 65 -7.90 3.96 -4.16
N GLY A 66 -8.40 4.48 -3.04
CA GLY A 66 -9.62 5.28 -2.98
C GLY A 66 -9.28 6.76 -2.94
N GLY A 67 -9.11 7.38 -4.12
CA GLY A 67 -9.27 8.83 -4.21
C GLY A 67 -10.66 9.24 -3.73
N PRO A 68 -10.87 10.49 -3.27
CA PRO A 68 -12.21 10.98 -2.96
C PRO A 68 -13.07 10.86 -4.22
N ASN A 69 -14.23 10.22 -4.08
CA ASN A 69 -15.30 10.27 -5.08
C ASN A 69 -15.76 11.72 -5.26
#